data_AF-A0A0F3KN34-F1
#
_entry.id   AF-A0A0F3KN34-F1
#
_cell.length_a   1.000
_cell.length_b   1.000
_cell.length_c   1.000
_cell.angle_alpha   90.00
_cell.angle_beta   90.00
_cell.angle_gamma   90.00
#
_symmetry.space_group_name_H-M   'P 1'
#
loop_
_entity.id
_entity.type
_entity.pdbx_description
1 polymer ?
#
loop_
_entity_poly.entity_id
_entity_poly.type
_entity_poly.pdbx_seq_one_letter_code
_entity_poly.pdbx_strand_id
1 'polypeptide(L)'
;MTLVALGLVAVAGMAPATDAPLTASAAGAVRQGGPATYPAGSRLSALALAARVEPDAYLAGAAWLRPSLKEAQLRLKAGVVFELGVVRMDAISKGDEALGLAAAAFQSWMSSLPVTGRRTSVALDPDQLEVSPPDNWPLQDGDALFYPRRPSQVRIVGAVEKPCRVPQVGMQDARRYLASCPPSAAADPDMIFVIQPDGSVFPQNIAAWNRDKPRVVAPGAWIYVPFDRKRIAASTDGHFNDDAAAFISTQLLDERGAP
;
A
#
# COMPACT_ATOMS: atom_id res chain seq x y z
N MET A 1 -47.61 -61.46 -27.84
CA MET A 1 -46.50 -60.99 -28.69
C MET A 1 -46.18 -59.59 -28.22
N THR A 2 -45.28 -59.45 -27.25
CA THR A 2 -45.06 -58.20 -26.50
C THR A 2 -43.56 -57.93 -26.53
N LEU A 3 -43.16 -56.89 -27.29
CA LEU A 3 -41.77 -56.46 -27.43
C LEU A 3 -41.31 -55.76 -26.15
N VAL A 4 -40.21 -56.23 -25.57
CA VAL A 4 -39.46 -55.54 -24.50
C VAL A 4 -38.36 -54.72 -25.17
N ALA A 5 -38.44 -53.39 -25.08
CA ALA A 5 -37.42 -52.48 -25.56
C ALA A 5 -36.30 -52.35 -24.52
N LEU A 6 -35.08 -52.75 -24.87
CA LEU A 6 -33.87 -52.45 -24.08
C LEU A 6 -33.49 -50.98 -24.27
N GLY A 7 -33.50 -50.22 -23.18
CA GLY A 7 -32.98 -48.85 -23.15
C GLY A 7 -31.45 -48.84 -23.08
N LEU A 8 -30.81 -48.13 -24.01
CA LEU A 8 -29.42 -47.68 -23.86
C LEU A 8 -29.43 -46.35 -23.09
N VAL A 9 -28.96 -46.36 -21.85
CA VAL A 9 -28.64 -45.14 -21.12
C VAL A 9 -27.21 -44.74 -21.49
N ALA A 10 -27.08 -43.65 -22.25
CA ALA A 10 -25.79 -43.03 -22.49
C ALA A 10 -25.34 -42.29 -21.22
N VAL A 11 -24.32 -42.81 -20.55
CA VAL A 11 -23.66 -42.11 -19.44
C VAL A 11 -22.75 -41.05 -20.06
N ALA A 12 -23.20 -39.80 -20.06
CA ALA A 12 -22.35 -38.66 -20.41
C ALA A 12 -21.30 -38.48 -19.30
N GLY A 13 -20.03 -38.81 -19.61
CA GLY A 13 -18.91 -38.51 -18.73
C GLY A 13 -18.76 -36.99 -18.59
N MET A 14 -18.91 -36.49 -17.37
CA MET A 14 -18.47 -35.14 -17.01
C MET A 14 -16.95 -35.09 -17.18
N ALA A 15 -16.48 -34.42 -18.23
CA ALA A 15 -15.08 -34.03 -18.33
C ALA A 15 -14.76 -33.13 -17.13
N PRO A 16 -13.62 -33.32 -16.44
CA PRO A 16 -13.22 -32.39 -15.40
C PRO A 16 -13.08 -30.99 -16.03
N ALA A 17 -13.67 -29.98 -15.38
CA ALA A 17 -13.41 -28.60 -15.76
C ALA A 17 -11.91 -28.36 -15.62
N THR A 18 -11.20 -28.30 -16.74
CA THR A 18 -9.81 -27.85 -16.77
C THR A 18 -9.83 -26.38 -16.39
N ASP A 19 -9.46 -26.08 -15.15
CA ASP A 19 -9.32 -24.69 -14.73
C ASP A 19 -8.35 -23.96 -15.68
N ALA A 20 -8.75 -22.79 -16.14
CA ALA A 20 -7.99 -22.01 -17.11
C ALA A 20 -6.64 -21.57 -16.51
N PRO A 21 -5.56 -21.57 -17.31
CA PRO A 21 -4.27 -21.07 -16.86
C PRO A 21 -4.36 -19.57 -16.52
N LEU A 22 -3.54 -19.14 -15.57
CA LEU A 22 -3.50 -17.77 -15.05
C LEU A 22 -2.27 -17.04 -15.60
N THR A 23 -2.39 -15.74 -15.87
CA THR A 23 -1.24 -14.89 -16.20
C THR A 23 -0.85 -14.07 -14.98
N ALA A 24 0.42 -14.09 -14.60
CA ALA A 24 0.95 -13.26 -13.53
C ALA A 24 2.36 -12.77 -13.88
N SER A 25 2.82 -11.71 -13.24
CA SER A 25 4.09 -11.08 -13.60
C SER A 25 4.99 -10.75 -12.41
N ALA A 26 6.30 -10.68 -12.66
CA ALA A 26 7.27 -10.18 -11.69
C ALA A 26 8.06 -9.01 -12.29
N ALA A 27 8.43 -8.03 -11.47
CA ALA A 27 9.21 -6.86 -11.90
C ALA A 27 10.14 -6.34 -10.78
N GLY A 28 11.07 -5.47 -11.16
CA GLY A 28 12.08 -4.89 -10.27
C GLY A 28 13.39 -5.66 -10.29
N ALA A 29 14.00 -5.86 -9.14
CA ALA A 29 15.26 -6.58 -8.91
C ALA A 29 15.07 -8.10 -9.01
N VAL A 30 14.75 -8.57 -10.22
CA VAL A 30 14.47 -9.98 -10.55
C VAL A 30 15.20 -10.36 -11.84
N ARG A 31 15.76 -11.57 -11.90
CA ARG A 31 16.45 -12.05 -13.12
C ARG A 31 15.48 -12.52 -14.21
N GLN A 32 14.27 -12.93 -13.83
CA GLN A 32 13.23 -13.39 -14.75
C GLN A 32 11.95 -12.58 -14.52
N GLY A 33 11.92 -11.36 -15.06
CA GLY A 33 10.77 -10.48 -15.01
C GLY A 33 9.81 -10.63 -16.19
N GLY A 34 8.67 -9.95 -16.10
CA GLY A 34 7.62 -9.95 -17.11
C GLY A 34 6.47 -10.91 -16.80
N PRO A 35 5.44 -10.94 -17.67
CA PRO A 35 4.31 -11.86 -17.54
C PRO A 35 4.72 -13.30 -17.88
N ALA A 36 4.16 -14.26 -17.14
CA ALA A 36 4.28 -15.69 -17.38
C ALA A 36 2.94 -16.38 -17.08
N THR A 37 2.76 -17.56 -17.67
CA THR A 37 1.56 -18.38 -17.49
C THR A 37 1.79 -19.43 -16.40
N TYR A 38 0.82 -19.57 -15.51
CA TYR A 38 0.84 -20.49 -14.39
C TYR A 38 -0.36 -21.43 -14.45
N PRO A 39 -0.22 -22.70 -14.03
CA PRO A 39 -1.36 -23.58 -13.85
C PRO A 39 -2.39 -22.97 -12.90
N ALA A 40 -3.66 -23.30 -13.12
CA ALA A 40 -4.69 -22.96 -12.16
C ALA A 40 -4.38 -23.53 -10.77
N GLY A 41 -4.78 -22.81 -9.73
CA GLY A 41 -4.48 -23.17 -8.35
C GLY A 41 -3.04 -22.89 -7.89
N SER A 42 -2.19 -22.33 -8.76
CA SER A 42 -0.86 -21.83 -8.38
C SER A 42 -0.96 -20.81 -7.24
N ARG A 43 0.12 -20.68 -6.47
CA ARG A 43 0.21 -19.77 -5.33
C ARG A 43 1.33 -18.77 -5.52
N LEU A 44 1.39 -17.75 -4.66
CA LEU A 44 2.41 -16.69 -4.73
C LEU A 44 3.84 -17.23 -4.76
N SER A 45 4.14 -18.32 -4.03
CA SER A 45 5.48 -18.94 -4.03
C SER A 45 5.93 -19.35 -5.44
N ALA A 46 5.03 -19.88 -6.27
CA ALA A 46 5.36 -20.29 -7.63
C ALA A 46 5.85 -19.12 -8.48
N LEU A 47 5.19 -17.96 -8.37
CA LEU A 47 5.58 -16.73 -9.04
C LEU A 47 6.88 -16.15 -8.45
N ALA A 48 7.01 -16.12 -7.13
CA ALA A 48 8.18 -15.58 -6.43
C ALA A 48 9.47 -16.35 -6.77
N LEU A 49 9.40 -17.69 -6.80
CA LEU A 49 10.54 -18.56 -7.18
C LEU A 49 10.89 -18.43 -8.66
N ALA A 50 9.86 -18.41 -9.53
CA ALA A 50 10.05 -18.24 -10.97
C ALA A 50 10.68 -16.89 -11.32
N ALA A 51 10.42 -15.84 -10.54
CA ALA A 51 11.01 -14.52 -10.75
C ALA A 51 12.54 -14.49 -10.61
N ARG A 52 13.13 -15.46 -9.88
CA ARG A 52 14.58 -15.52 -9.60
C ARG A 52 15.08 -14.19 -9.00
N VAL A 53 14.45 -13.79 -7.88
CA VAL A 53 14.74 -12.56 -7.12
C VAL A 53 16.24 -12.39 -6.92
N GLU A 54 16.73 -11.18 -7.17
CA GLU A 54 18.15 -10.87 -7.04
C GLU A 54 18.59 -10.78 -5.57
N PRO A 55 19.83 -11.14 -5.22
CA PRO A 55 20.31 -11.12 -3.82
C PRO A 55 20.28 -9.73 -3.16
N ASP A 56 20.36 -8.67 -3.94
CA ASP A 56 20.31 -7.27 -3.49
C ASP A 56 18.91 -6.64 -3.67
N ALA A 57 17.89 -7.45 -3.96
CA ALA A 57 16.50 -7.03 -3.85
C ALA A 57 16.12 -6.75 -2.39
N TYR A 58 15.32 -5.72 -2.17
CA TYR A 58 14.86 -5.34 -0.85
C TYR A 58 13.52 -6.01 -0.52
N LEU A 59 13.60 -7.23 0.01
CA LEU A 59 12.43 -8.07 0.31
C LEU A 59 11.41 -7.41 1.25
N ALA A 60 11.86 -6.63 2.24
CA ALA A 60 10.95 -5.89 3.13
C ALA A 60 10.10 -4.84 2.40
N GLY A 61 10.55 -4.40 1.22
CA GLY A 61 9.83 -3.47 0.35
C GLY A 61 9.04 -4.13 -0.77
N ALA A 62 9.05 -5.46 -0.86
CA ALA A 62 8.35 -6.18 -1.89
C ALA A 62 6.84 -5.91 -1.84
N ALA A 63 6.20 -5.93 -3.01
CA ALA A 63 4.80 -5.61 -3.14
C ALA A 63 4.08 -6.63 -4.00
N TRP A 64 2.89 -7.00 -3.55
CA TRP A 64 1.95 -7.82 -4.30
C TRP A 64 0.79 -6.94 -4.77
N LEU A 65 0.65 -6.84 -6.09
CA LEU A 65 -0.38 -6.09 -6.75
C LEU A 65 -1.43 -7.06 -7.27
N ARG A 66 -2.70 -6.79 -6.96
CA ARG A 66 -3.82 -7.59 -7.39
C ARG A 66 -4.87 -6.69 -8.05
N PRO A 67 -5.26 -6.95 -9.31
CA PRO A 67 -6.22 -6.12 -10.03
C PRO A 67 -7.55 -5.92 -9.29
N SER A 68 -8.07 -6.98 -8.64
CA SER A 68 -9.33 -6.91 -7.90
C SER A 68 -9.31 -5.98 -6.68
N LEU A 69 -8.13 -5.60 -6.18
CA LEU A 69 -8.01 -4.63 -5.08
C LEU A 69 -8.07 -3.17 -5.54
N LYS A 70 -7.93 -2.90 -6.85
CA LYS A 70 -7.89 -1.53 -7.39
C LYS A 70 -9.21 -0.78 -7.16
N GLU A 71 -10.34 -1.47 -7.24
CA GLU A 71 -11.65 -0.83 -7.06
C GLU A 71 -11.83 -0.27 -5.64
N ALA A 72 -11.53 -1.09 -4.63
CA ALA A 72 -11.60 -0.68 -3.22
C ALA A 72 -10.60 0.45 -2.92
N GLN A 73 -9.38 0.35 -3.43
CA GLN A 73 -8.37 1.38 -3.27
C GLN A 73 -8.72 2.69 -4.00
N LEU A 74 -9.36 2.61 -5.18
CA LEU A 74 -9.85 3.79 -5.90
C LEU A 74 -10.93 4.52 -5.10
N ARG A 75 -11.86 3.77 -4.48
CA ARG A 75 -12.87 4.35 -3.58
C ARG A 75 -12.24 5.03 -2.38
N LEU A 76 -11.27 4.38 -1.73
CA LEU A 76 -10.52 4.95 -0.61
C LEU A 76 -9.83 6.26 -1.03
N LYS A 77 -9.12 6.25 -2.15
CA LYS A 77 -8.49 7.46 -2.71
C LYS A 77 -9.50 8.58 -2.95
N ALA A 78 -10.62 8.26 -3.59
CA ALA A 78 -11.65 9.24 -3.92
C ALA A 78 -12.26 9.87 -2.65
N GLY A 79 -12.49 9.07 -1.61
CA GLY A 79 -12.95 9.55 -0.30
C GLY A 79 -11.96 10.55 0.31
N VAL A 80 -10.70 10.18 0.45
CA VAL A 80 -9.64 11.06 1.00
C VAL A 80 -9.50 12.36 0.20
N VAL A 81 -9.49 12.28 -1.13
CA VAL A 81 -9.39 13.47 -2.00
C VAL A 81 -10.62 14.36 -1.90
N PHE A 82 -11.82 13.78 -1.76
CA PHE A 82 -13.06 14.51 -1.59
C PHE A 82 -13.08 15.25 -0.24
N GLU A 83 -12.77 14.55 0.85
CA GLU A 83 -12.75 15.13 2.19
C GLU A 83 -11.73 16.28 2.32
N LEU A 84 -10.55 16.15 1.70
CA LEU A 84 -9.60 17.28 1.60
C LEU A 84 -10.19 18.50 0.90
N GLY A 85 -11.04 18.29 -0.11
CA GLY A 85 -11.78 19.36 -0.76
C GLY A 85 -12.76 20.05 0.18
N VAL A 86 -13.47 19.28 1.02
CA VAL A 86 -14.40 19.79 2.03
C VAL A 86 -13.65 20.57 3.10
N VAL A 87 -12.55 20.01 3.65
CA VAL A 87 -11.67 20.68 4.62
C VAL A 87 -11.16 22.01 4.07
N ARG A 88 -10.72 22.04 2.80
CA ARG A 88 -10.25 23.27 2.15
C ARG A 88 -11.36 24.33 2.08
N MET A 89 -12.58 23.96 1.69
CA MET A 89 -13.70 24.91 1.58
C MET A 89 -14.11 25.45 2.95
N ASP A 90 -14.19 24.58 3.96
CA ASP A 90 -14.49 24.97 5.34
C ASP A 90 -13.43 25.93 5.89
N ALA A 91 -12.15 25.64 5.68
CA ALA A 91 -11.04 26.50 6.09
C ALA A 91 -11.12 27.88 5.45
N ILE A 92 -11.41 27.97 4.15
CA ILE A 92 -11.62 29.25 3.45
C ILE A 92 -12.81 30.02 4.06
N SER A 93 -13.91 29.34 4.36
CA SER A 93 -15.10 29.98 4.96
C SER A 93 -14.82 30.57 6.35
N LYS A 94 -13.88 29.98 7.10
CA LYS A 94 -13.47 30.41 8.45
C LYS A 94 -12.27 31.36 8.45
N GLY A 95 -11.69 31.66 7.28
CA GLY A 95 -10.47 32.47 7.17
C GLY A 95 -9.19 31.77 7.65
N ASP A 96 -9.20 30.44 7.74
CA ASP A 96 -8.04 29.63 8.12
C ASP A 96 -7.17 29.32 6.89
N GLU A 97 -6.39 30.31 6.47
CA GLU A 97 -5.55 30.22 5.27
C GLU A 97 -4.52 29.09 5.35
N ALA A 98 -3.92 28.87 6.52
CA ALA A 98 -2.91 27.83 6.72
C ALA A 98 -3.49 26.43 6.50
N LEU A 99 -4.68 26.13 7.04
CA LEU A 99 -5.36 24.86 6.80
C LEU A 99 -5.80 24.72 5.35
N GLY A 100 -6.36 25.79 4.77
CA GLY A 100 -6.83 25.78 3.38
C GLY A 100 -5.71 25.48 2.38
N LEU A 101 -4.54 26.12 2.53
CA LEU A 101 -3.37 25.89 1.68
C LEU A 101 -2.79 24.48 1.88
N ALA A 102 -2.65 24.01 3.12
CA ALA A 102 -2.16 22.67 3.40
C ALA A 102 -3.09 21.58 2.83
N ALA A 103 -4.41 21.73 3.00
CA ALA A 103 -5.40 20.82 2.45
C ALA A 103 -5.35 20.82 0.92
N ALA A 104 -5.23 21.98 0.27
CA ALA A 104 -5.12 22.07 -1.19
C ALA A 104 -3.85 21.37 -1.72
N ALA A 105 -2.70 21.61 -1.09
CA ALA A 105 -1.43 21.00 -1.48
C ALA A 105 -1.49 19.47 -1.33
N PHE A 106 -1.98 18.98 -0.18
CA PHE A 106 -2.10 17.55 0.06
C PHE A 106 -3.14 16.89 -0.84
N GLN A 107 -4.26 17.57 -1.17
CA GLN A 107 -5.25 17.10 -2.12
C GLN A 107 -4.65 16.87 -3.50
N SER A 108 -3.85 17.83 -4.00
CA SER A 108 -3.16 17.72 -5.28
C SER A 108 -2.17 16.56 -5.29
N TRP A 109 -1.41 16.42 -4.19
CA TRP A 109 -0.43 15.35 -4.05
C TRP A 109 -1.10 13.97 -4.00
N MET A 110 -2.13 13.79 -3.16
CA MET A 110 -2.94 12.56 -3.10
C MET A 110 -3.56 12.22 -4.46
N SER A 111 -4.07 13.22 -5.17
CA SER A 111 -4.66 13.04 -6.51
C SER A 111 -3.63 12.53 -7.53
N SER A 112 -2.36 12.88 -7.39
CA SER A 112 -1.27 12.46 -8.27
C SER A 112 -0.85 10.99 -8.10
N LEU A 113 -1.12 10.39 -6.95
CA LEU A 113 -0.67 9.03 -6.64
C LEU A 113 -1.47 7.95 -7.39
N PRO A 114 -0.82 6.88 -7.86
CA PRO A 114 -1.51 5.81 -8.56
C PRO A 114 -2.38 4.93 -7.63
N VAL A 115 -3.38 4.29 -8.23
CA VAL A 115 -4.11 3.17 -7.63
C VAL A 115 -3.41 1.88 -8.05
N THR A 116 -2.65 1.31 -7.13
CA THR A 116 -1.68 0.21 -7.37
C THR A 116 -2.30 -1.19 -7.36
N GLY A 117 -3.39 -1.39 -6.63
CA GLY A 117 -3.92 -2.69 -6.24
C GLY A 117 -3.05 -3.41 -5.21
N ARG A 118 -2.17 -2.70 -4.51
CA ARG A 118 -1.22 -3.31 -3.56
C ARG A 118 -1.95 -3.87 -2.34
N ARG A 119 -1.67 -5.13 -2.02
CA ARG A 119 -1.97 -5.67 -0.69
C ARG A 119 -0.84 -5.34 0.27
N THR A 120 -1.19 -4.84 1.45
CA THR A 120 -0.26 -4.40 2.49
C THR A 120 0.01 -5.51 3.51
N SER A 121 1.14 -5.40 4.21
CA SER A 121 1.54 -6.33 5.28
C SER A 121 1.61 -7.79 4.84
N VAL A 122 2.14 -8.02 3.63
CA VAL A 122 2.37 -9.37 3.09
C VAL A 122 3.86 -9.60 2.96
N ALA A 123 4.35 -10.67 3.55
CA ALA A 123 5.73 -11.11 3.36
C ALA A 123 5.87 -11.83 2.02
N LEU A 124 6.85 -11.42 1.21
CA LEU A 124 7.02 -11.89 -0.16
C LEU A 124 8.43 -12.43 -0.43
N ASP A 125 9.13 -12.79 0.65
CA ASP A 125 10.35 -13.59 0.57
C ASP A 125 10.00 -14.96 -0.05
N PRO A 126 10.63 -15.35 -1.19
CA PRO A 126 10.34 -16.61 -1.84
C PRO A 126 10.47 -17.83 -0.91
N ASP A 127 11.50 -17.87 -0.07
CA ASP A 127 11.76 -19.01 0.81
C ASP A 127 10.72 -19.08 1.93
N GLN A 128 10.32 -17.90 2.46
CA GLN A 128 9.27 -17.81 3.47
C GLN A 128 7.91 -18.26 2.93
N LEU A 129 7.58 -17.89 1.69
CA LEU A 129 6.32 -18.29 1.03
C LEU A 129 6.23 -19.80 0.84
N GLU A 130 7.34 -20.51 0.64
CA GLU A 130 7.32 -21.98 0.53
C GLU A 130 7.00 -22.66 1.85
N VAL A 131 7.51 -22.12 2.96
CA VAL A 131 7.41 -22.76 4.27
C VAL A 131 6.25 -22.23 5.13
N SER A 132 5.58 -21.16 4.71
CA SER A 132 4.43 -20.55 5.40
C SER A 132 3.15 -20.66 4.56
N PRO A 133 2.36 -21.74 4.71
CA PRO A 133 1.08 -21.89 4.00
C PRO A 133 0.09 -20.71 4.18
N PRO A 134 -0.01 -20.05 5.36
CA PRO A 134 -0.88 -18.88 5.53
C PRO A 134 -0.47 -17.66 4.70
N ASP A 135 0.83 -17.46 4.46
CA ASP A 135 1.36 -16.33 3.70
C ASP A 135 1.39 -16.61 2.19
N ASN A 136 1.37 -17.89 1.81
CA ASN A 136 1.36 -18.32 0.43
C ASN A 136 -0.04 -18.21 -0.16
N TRP A 137 -0.52 -17.03 -0.57
CA TRP A 137 -1.88 -16.88 -1.09
C TRP A 137 -2.08 -17.55 -2.46
N PRO A 138 -3.30 -18.00 -2.81
CA PRO A 138 -3.63 -18.42 -4.17
C PRO A 138 -3.43 -17.26 -5.16
N LEU A 139 -2.78 -17.55 -6.28
CA LEU A 139 -2.57 -16.62 -7.38
C LEU A 139 -3.89 -16.37 -8.12
N GLN A 140 -4.09 -15.15 -8.59
CA GLN A 140 -5.20 -14.77 -9.47
C GLN A 140 -4.64 -14.19 -10.77
N ASP A 141 -5.47 -14.23 -11.81
CA ASP A 141 -5.11 -13.64 -13.10
C ASP A 141 -4.81 -12.14 -12.95
N GLY A 142 -3.71 -11.71 -13.56
CA GLY A 142 -3.20 -10.36 -13.50
C GLY A 142 -2.46 -9.98 -12.20
N ASP A 143 -2.27 -10.92 -11.25
CA ASP A 143 -1.42 -10.67 -10.09
C ASP A 143 0.01 -10.30 -10.52
N ALA A 144 0.64 -9.38 -9.79
CA ALA A 144 2.01 -9.00 -10.02
C ALA A 144 2.81 -8.90 -8.71
N LEU A 145 4.05 -9.39 -8.74
CA LEU A 145 5.03 -9.15 -7.68
C LEU A 145 6.04 -8.09 -8.13
N PHE A 146 6.36 -7.18 -7.24
CA PHE A 146 7.37 -6.16 -7.48
C PHE A 146 8.40 -6.18 -6.35
N TYR A 147 9.67 -6.34 -6.71
CA TYR A 147 10.80 -6.40 -5.78
C TYR A 147 11.69 -5.17 -5.98
N PRO A 148 11.64 -4.15 -5.12
CA PRO A 148 12.46 -2.94 -5.30
C PRO A 148 13.93 -3.17 -4.91
N ARG A 149 14.81 -2.29 -5.36
CA ARG A 149 16.13 -2.09 -4.71
C ARG A 149 15.96 -1.36 -3.39
N ARG A 150 16.93 -1.53 -2.48
CA ARG A 150 16.90 -0.90 -1.15
C ARG A 150 17.08 0.61 -1.26
N PRO A 151 16.11 1.44 -0.84
CA PRO A 151 16.29 2.89 -0.79
C PRO A 151 17.24 3.29 0.35
N SER A 152 17.75 4.51 0.30
CA SER A 152 18.57 5.11 1.36
C SER A 152 17.87 6.24 2.12
N GLN A 153 16.59 6.48 1.83
CA GLN A 153 15.84 7.64 2.32
C GLN A 153 14.49 7.24 2.93
N VAL A 154 13.94 8.15 3.74
CA VAL A 154 12.57 8.15 4.27
C VAL A 154 11.81 9.31 3.62
N ARG A 155 10.52 9.11 3.36
CA ARG A 155 9.62 10.16 2.86
C ARG A 155 8.77 10.74 3.97
N ILE A 156 8.53 12.03 3.96
CA ILE A 156 7.68 12.71 4.94
C ILE A 156 6.64 13.52 4.18
N VAL A 157 5.36 13.26 4.43
CA VAL A 157 4.21 13.80 3.68
C VAL A 157 3.06 14.18 4.61
N GLY A 158 2.01 14.81 4.08
CA GLY A 158 0.85 15.23 4.86
C GLY A 158 0.87 16.72 5.18
N ALA A 159 0.48 17.07 6.40
CA ALA A 159 0.50 18.42 6.93
C ALA A 159 1.93 18.86 7.30
N VAL A 160 2.81 18.93 6.32
CA VAL A 160 4.17 19.48 6.41
C VAL A 160 4.26 20.75 5.56
N GLU A 161 5.25 21.60 5.80
CA GLU A 161 5.45 22.80 4.97
C GLU A 161 5.63 22.43 3.48
N LYS A 162 6.44 21.40 3.22
CA LYS A 162 6.65 20.76 1.92
C LYS A 162 6.98 19.28 2.13
N PRO A 163 6.52 18.36 1.26
CA PRO A 163 6.95 16.97 1.32
C PRO A 163 8.47 16.84 1.24
N CYS A 164 9.06 15.98 2.07
CA CYS A 164 10.52 15.85 2.19
C CYS A 164 11.00 14.42 1.91
N ARG A 165 12.24 14.33 1.42
CA ARG A 165 13.04 13.10 1.40
C ARG A 165 14.28 13.32 2.24
N VAL A 166 14.47 12.49 3.25
CA VAL A 166 15.58 12.63 4.21
C VAL A 166 16.36 11.32 4.28
N PRO A 167 17.69 11.36 4.47
CA PRO A 167 18.48 10.14 4.63
C PRO A 167 17.93 9.27 5.76
N GLN A 168 17.81 7.96 5.51
CA GLN A 168 17.44 7.02 6.56
C GLN A 168 18.62 6.84 7.51
N VAL A 169 18.33 6.97 8.80
CA VAL A 169 19.29 6.78 9.89
C VAL A 169 18.89 5.54 10.68
N GLY A 170 19.83 4.60 10.81
CA GLY A 170 19.63 3.35 11.54
C GLY A 170 19.18 3.59 12.98
N MET A 171 18.17 2.82 13.43
CA MET A 171 17.60 2.89 14.79
C MET A 171 16.99 4.24 15.19
N GLN A 172 16.93 5.21 14.28
CA GLN A 172 16.36 6.51 14.57
C GLN A 172 14.83 6.42 14.74
N ASP A 173 14.37 7.04 15.81
CA ASP A 173 12.95 7.23 16.11
C ASP A 173 12.27 8.11 15.05
N ALA A 174 11.06 7.74 14.59
CA ALA A 174 10.36 8.45 13.53
C ALA A 174 10.16 9.94 13.85
N ARG A 175 9.80 10.28 15.09
CA ARG A 175 9.61 11.69 15.49
C ARG A 175 10.85 12.58 15.28
N ARG A 176 12.06 12.01 15.30
CA ARG A 176 13.31 12.79 15.13
C ARG A 176 13.47 13.29 13.71
N TYR A 177 12.86 12.63 12.73
CA TYR A 177 12.90 13.08 11.33
C TYR A 177 12.11 14.37 11.09
N LEU A 178 11.15 14.72 11.96
CA LEU A 178 10.40 15.97 11.86
C LEU A 178 11.27 17.22 12.06
N ALA A 179 12.46 17.08 12.66
CA ALA A 179 13.42 18.19 12.74
C ALA A 179 13.98 18.58 11.37
N SER A 180 14.05 17.64 10.43
CA SER A 180 14.51 17.87 9.06
C SER A 180 13.36 18.15 8.08
N CYS A 181 12.11 17.97 8.51
CA CYS A 181 10.91 18.26 7.74
C CYS A 181 9.83 18.81 8.68
N PRO A 182 9.82 20.13 8.88
CA PRO A 182 8.91 20.77 9.83
C PRO A 182 7.42 20.50 9.48
N PRO A 183 6.61 20.11 10.49
CA PRO A 183 5.16 20.10 10.36
C PRO A 183 4.63 21.50 10.03
N SER A 184 3.56 21.58 9.24
CA SER A 184 2.88 22.84 8.99
C SER A 184 2.02 23.23 10.18
N ALA A 185 1.51 24.46 10.19
CA ALA A 185 0.58 24.90 11.21
C ALA A 185 -0.72 24.06 11.23
N ALA A 186 -1.06 23.33 10.16
CA ALA A 186 -2.24 22.47 10.06
C ALA A 186 -2.05 21.06 10.67
N ALA A 187 -0.82 20.73 11.07
CA ALA A 187 -0.47 19.41 11.57
C ALA A 187 -1.09 19.10 12.93
N ASP A 188 -1.40 17.83 13.14
CA ASP A 188 -1.64 17.29 14.47
C ASP A 188 -0.34 17.38 15.29
N PRO A 189 -0.34 18.04 16.46
CA PRO A 189 0.86 18.19 17.27
C PRO A 189 1.20 16.93 18.09
N ASP A 190 0.26 16.00 18.20
CA ASP A 190 0.29 14.94 19.21
C ASP A 190 0.68 13.59 18.63
N MET A 191 0.50 13.36 17.31
CA MET A 191 0.81 12.08 16.68
C MET A 191 1.29 12.16 15.23
N ILE A 192 1.92 11.08 14.78
CA ILE A 192 2.26 10.80 13.37
C ILE A 192 1.91 9.35 13.03
N PHE A 193 1.92 9.02 11.74
CA PHE A 193 1.87 7.64 11.26
C PHE A 193 3.21 7.25 10.63
N VAL A 194 3.71 6.07 11.01
CA VAL A 194 4.87 5.44 10.38
C VAL A 194 4.36 4.32 9.48
N ILE A 195 4.67 4.43 8.20
CA ILE A 195 4.25 3.48 7.18
C ILE A 195 5.49 2.77 6.66
N GLN A 196 5.64 1.50 7.04
CA GLN A 196 6.81 0.70 6.70
C GLN A 196 6.79 0.28 5.22
N PRO A 197 7.94 -0.13 4.65
CA PRO A 197 8.09 -0.57 3.27
C PRO A 197 7.10 -1.64 2.81
N ASP A 198 6.67 -2.52 3.70
CA ASP A 198 5.70 -3.60 3.50
C ASP A 198 4.23 -3.11 3.48
N GLY A 199 4.00 -1.83 3.77
CA GLY A 199 2.68 -1.23 3.89
C GLY A 199 2.06 -1.34 5.29
N SER A 200 2.80 -1.82 6.29
CA SER A 200 2.33 -1.81 7.67
C SER A 200 2.26 -0.38 8.22
N VAL A 201 1.12 0.00 8.79
CA VAL A 201 0.84 1.35 9.30
C VAL A 201 0.86 1.33 10.83
N PHE A 202 1.59 2.26 11.43
CA PHE A 202 1.67 2.40 12.88
C PHE A 202 1.46 3.86 13.30
N PRO A 203 0.40 4.18 14.05
CA PRO A 203 0.35 5.46 14.73
C PRO A 203 1.46 5.52 15.80
N GLN A 204 1.97 6.72 16.03
CA GLN A 204 2.93 7.01 17.10
C GLN A 204 2.61 8.36 17.71
N ASN A 205 2.35 8.38 19.02
CA ASN A 205 2.22 9.59 19.80
C ASN A 205 3.60 10.23 20.02
N ILE A 206 3.72 11.54 19.73
CA ILE A 206 5.01 12.25 19.71
C ILE A 206 5.10 13.41 20.72
N ALA A 207 3.97 13.93 21.20
CA ALA A 207 3.97 15.04 22.15
C ALA A 207 4.55 14.62 23.49
N ALA A 208 5.06 15.59 24.25
CA ALA A 208 5.77 15.31 25.50
C ALA A 208 4.91 14.59 26.55
N TRP A 209 3.58 14.79 26.49
CA TRP A 209 2.62 14.30 27.48
C TRP A 209 2.04 12.91 27.15
N ASN A 210 2.13 12.45 25.89
CA ASN A 210 1.58 11.17 25.42
C ASN A 210 2.62 10.28 24.71
N ARG A 211 3.90 10.60 24.80
CA ARG A 211 4.96 10.01 23.96
C ARG A 211 5.03 8.48 24.05
N ASP A 212 4.97 7.83 22.88
CA ASP A 212 5.20 6.40 22.75
C ASP A 212 6.70 6.04 22.80
N LYS A 213 6.99 4.74 22.92
CA LYS A 213 8.35 4.21 22.74
C LYS A 213 8.89 4.56 21.33
N PRO A 214 10.22 4.72 21.18
CA PRO A 214 10.83 4.98 19.88
C PRO A 214 10.42 3.97 18.83
N ARG A 215 10.05 4.46 17.65
CA ARG A 215 9.69 3.60 16.51
C ARG A 215 10.74 3.75 15.41
N VAL A 216 11.42 2.65 15.12
CA VAL A 216 12.46 2.61 14.09
C VAL A 216 11.82 2.68 12.71
N VAL A 217 12.37 3.54 11.85
CA VAL A 217 11.91 3.73 10.48
C VAL A 217 12.82 2.99 9.52
N ALA A 218 12.26 2.05 8.74
CA ALA A 218 13.02 1.29 7.76
C ALA A 218 13.34 2.12 6.50
N PRO A 219 14.38 1.77 5.72
CA PRO A 219 14.67 2.43 4.46
C PRO A 219 13.50 2.35 3.47
N GLY A 220 13.11 3.49 2.90
CA GLY A 220 11.96 3.61 2.00
C GLY A 220 10.62 3.87 2.70
N ALA A 221 10.56 3.77 4.02
CA ALA A 221 9.35 4.04 4.78
C ALA A 221 8.85 5.49 4.57
N TRP A 222 7.58 5.68 4.92
CA TRP A 222 6.97 7.01 5.01
C TRP A 222 6.69 7.38 6.45
N ILE A 223 6.75 8.67 6.71
CA ILE A 223 6.15 9.31 7.86
C ILE A 223 5.03 10.19 7.33
N TYR A 224 3.80 9.87 7.67
CA TYR A 224 2.65 10.71 7.39
C TYR A 224 2.36 11.59 8.61
N VAL A 225 2.43 12.90 8.41
CA VAL A 225 2.06 13.92 9.39
C VAL A 225 0.57 14.23 9.20
N PRO A 226 -0.30 13.83 10.13
CA PRO A 226 -1.73 14.01 9.97
C PRO A 226 -2.16 15.46 10.15
N PHE A 227 -3.34 15.79 9.62
CA PHE A 227 -4.00 17.06 9.92
C PHE A 227 -4.58 17.02 11.34
N ASP A 228 -4.57 18.15 12.05
CA ASP A 228 -5.14 18.26 13.39
C ASP A 228 -6.62 17.87 13.37
N ARG A 229 -6.92 16.74 14.04
CA ARG A 229 -8.26 16.14 14.10
C ARG A 229 -9.31 17.14 14.59
N LYS A 230 -8.96 18.03 15.52
CA LYS A 230 -9.90 19.02 16.08
C LYS A 230 -10.26 20.08 15.06
N ARG A 231 -9.31 20.45 14.19
CA ARG A 231 -9.52 21.49 13.17
C ARG A 231 -10.32 20.99 11.97
N ILE A 232 -10.21 19.71 11.63
CA ILE A 232 -10.92 19.10 10.50
C ILE A 232 -12.20 18.35 10.90
N ALA A 233 -12.55 18.31 12.19
CA ALA A 233 -13.66 17.51 12.71
C ALA A 233 -15.03 17.85 12.09
N ALA A 234 -15.25 19.11 11.69
CA ALA A 234 -16.52 19.53 11.06
C ALA A 234 -16.63 19.12 9.58
N SER A 235 -15.53 18.67 8.97
CA SER A 235 -15.40 18.47 7.52
C SER A 235 -15.08 17.04 7.11
N THR A 236 -14.91 16.15 8.09
CA THR A 236 -14.48 14.75 7.90
C THR A 236 -15.28 13.83 8.80
N ASP A 237 -15.29 12.54 8.48
CA ASP A 237 -16.00 11.51 9.26
C ASP A 237 -15.25 11.01 10.52
N GLY A 238 -14.08 11.60 10.81
CA GLY A 238 -13.21 11.20 11.91
C GLY A 238 -12.19 10.10 11.56
N HIS A 239 -12.31 9.46 10.40
CA HIS A 239 -11.40 8.43 9.89
C HIS A 239 -10.43 8.95 8.82
N PHE A 240 -10.62 10.18 8.32
CA PHE A 240 -9.76 10.84 7.32
C PHE A 240 -8.27 10.51 7.42
N ASN A 241 -7.67 10.71 8.61
CA ASN A 241 -6.23 10.50 8.80
C ASN A 241 -5.82 9.03 8.69
N ASP A 242 -6.66 8.12 9.17
CA ASP A 242 -6.42 6.68 9.08
C ASP A 242 -6.59 6.21 7.63
N ASP A 243 -7.59 6.73 6.92
CA ASP A 243 -7.84 6.43 5.49
C ASP A 243 -6.73 6.98 4.59
N ALA A 244 -6.22 8.19 4.88
CA ALA A 244 -5.07 8.75 4.21
C ALA A 244 -3.82 7.87 4.41
N ALA A 245 -3.55 7.43 5.65
CA ALA A 245 -2.43 6.54 5.94
C ALA A 245 -2.59 5.17 5.26
N ALA A 246 -3.81 4.62 5.25
CA ALA A 246 -4.14 3.36 4.58
C ALA A 246 -3.97 3.46 3.06
N PHE A 247 -4.34 4.58 2.44
CA PHE A 247 -4.10 4.78 1.02
C PHE A 247 -2.60 4.94 0.73
N ILE A 248 -1.85 5.70 1.53
CA ILE A 248 -0.40 5.88 1.34
C ILE A 248 0.34 4.53 1.46
N SER A 249 -0.08 3.63 2.35
CA SER A 249 0.58 2.35 2.55
C SER A 249 0.48 1.39 1.36
N THR A 250 -0.46 1.64 0.44
CA THR A 250 -0.58 0.90 -0.81
C THR A 250 0.39 1.36 -1.90
N GLN A 251 1.12 2.46 -1.69
CA GLN A 251 2.07 2.97 -2.67
C GLN A 251 3.34 2.11 -2.74
N LEU A 252 3.93 2.04 -3.92
CA LEU A 252 5.16 1.27 -4.15
C LEU A 252 6.40 2.06 -3.69
N LEU A 253 7.47 1.33 -3.40
CA LEU A 253 8.82 1.88 -3.39
C LEU A 253 9.32 1.93 -4.83
N ASP A 254 9.15 3.05 -5.52
CA ASP A 254 9.75 3.18 -6.85
C ASP A 254 11.22 3.61 -6.75
N GLU A 255 12.05 3.14 -7.69
CA GLU A 255 13.45 3.58 -7.79
C GLU A 255 13.57 5.03 -8.28
N ARG A 256 12.53 5.53 -8.95
CA ARG A 256 12.52 6.84 -9.60
C ARG A 256 11.96 7.97 -8.76
N GLY A 257 11.53 7.69 -7.52
CA GLY A 257 11.01 8.70 -6.64
C GLY A 257 9.88 9.51 -7.25
N ALA A 258 8.82 8.85 -7.72
CA ALA A 258 7.59 9.55 -8.09
C ALA A 258 7.18 10.48 -6.93
N PRO A 259 6.77 11.74 -7.26
CA PRO A 259 6.84 12.90 -6.39
C PRO A 259 6.28 12.69 -4.97
#